data_AF-A0A1N6J3L4-F1
#
_entry.id   AF-A0A1N6J3L4-F1
#
_cell.length_a   1.000
_cell.length_b   1.000
_cell.length_c   1.000
_cell.angle_alpha   90.00
_cell.angle_beta   90.00
_cell.angle_gamma   90.00
#
_symmetry.space_group_name_H-M   'P 1'
#
loop_
_entity.id
_entity.type
_entity.pdbx_description
1 polymer ?
#
loop_
_entity_poly.entity_id
_entity_poly.type
_entity_poly.pdbx_seq_one_letter_code
_entity_poly.pdbx_strand_id
1 'polypeptide(L)'
;MRKVDEVEFISQLIDMHTIIVLRNEQGAAELNGDDFFVSVSDQWLTIYHKNIDRKESRSHIHLRRGQYIYAEVTEDAEYTPFIAFWTKKDKSDAVGADKHCGFAIYFPPFYNWHKNRKTVIAQNQQFYQAWVTQYGRQFEIIRGPLLPRTN
;
A
#
# COMPACT_ATOMS: atom_id res chain seq x y z
N MET A 1 7.92 -3.78 -17.25
CA MET A 1 7.54 -2.78 -16.22
C MET A 1 6.28 -2.09 -16.71
N ARG A 2 5.19 -2.13 -15.94
CA ARG A 2 3.88 -1.59 -16.31
C ARG A 2 3.77 -0.13 -15.85
N LYS A 3 3.20 0.76 -16.66
CA LYS A 3 2.88 2.13 -16.22
C LYS A 3 1.52 2.15 -15.54
N VAL A 4 1.41 2.86 -14.42
CA VAL A 4 0.18 2.97 -13.64
C VAL A 4 -0.04 4.40 -13.17
N ASP A 5 -1.30 4.85 -13.22
CA ASP A 5 -1.74 6.12 -12.67
C ASP A 5 -1.69 6.09 -11.14
N GLU A 6 -1.06 7.08 -10.50
CA GLU A 6 -0.87 7.08 -9.04
C GLU A 6 -2.19 6.96 -8.27
N VAL A 7 -3.26 7.61 -8.75
CA VAL A 7 -4.53 7.70 -8.05
C VAL A 7 -5.32 6.41 -8.25
N GLU A 8 -5.46 5.97 -9.50
CA GLU A 8 -6.15 4.72 -9.82
C GLU A 8 -5.46 3.53 -9.14
N PHE A 9 -4.13 3.50 -9.19
CA PHE A 9 -3.36 2.41 -8.63
C PHE A 9 -3.50 2.34 -7.11
N ILE A 10 -3.31 3.46 -6.39
CA ILE A 10 -3.49 3.46 -4.94
C ILE A 10 -4.93 3.12 -4.57
N SER A 11 -5.92 3.66 -5.28
CA SER A 11 -7.35 3.35 -5.05
C SER A 11 -7.64 1.86 -5.19
N GLN A 12 -7.15 1.25 -6.28
CA GLN A 12 -7.27 -0.19 -6.50
C GLN A 12 -6.65 -1.01 -5.37
N LEU A 13 -5.48 -0.59 -4.87
CA LEU A 13 -4.77 -1.33 -3.84
C LEU A 13 -5.45 -1.24 -2.47
N ILE A 14 -6.00 -0.07 -2.12
CA ILE A 14 -6.71 0.08 -0.84
C ILE A 14 -8.04 -0.67 -0.81
N ASP A 15 -8.67 -0.87 -1.97
CA ASP A 15 -9.89 -1.68 -2.11
C ASP A 15 -9.65 -3.18 -1.87
N MET A 16 -8.39 -3.63 -1.76
CA MET A 16 -8.07 -5.03 -1.51
C MET A 16 -8.26 -5.45 -0.04
N HIS A 17 -8.69 -4.57 0.88
CA HIS A 17 -8.71 -4.81 2.33
C HIS A 17 -7.28 -5.05 2.88
N THR A 18 -6.49 -3.99 2.78
CA THR A 18 -5.04 -4.01 2.97
C THR A 18 -4.59 -3.45 4.33
N ILE A 19 -3.30 -3.63 4.63
CA ILE A 19 -2.57 -2.92 5.67
C ILE A 19 -1.64 -1.91 4.99
N ILE A 20 -1.75 -0.64 5.38
CA ILE A 20 -0.86 0.41 4.90
C ILE A 20 0.21 0.67 5.94
N VAL A 21 1.48 0.69 5.54
CA VAL A 21 2.61 0.89 6.45
C VAL A 21 3.46 2.08 6.00
N LEU A 22 3.72 2.97 6.95
CA LEU A 22 4.64 4.09 6.81
C LEU A 22 5.83 3.86 7.74
N ARG A 23 7.05 4.02 7.23
CA ARG A 23 8.29 3.80 7.99
C ARG A 23 9.20 5.01 7.93
N ASN A 24 9.93 5.22 9.02
CA ASN A 24 11.07 6.12 9.09
C ASN A 24 12.22 5.46 9.86
N GLU A 25 13.28 6.21 10.15
CA GLU A 25 14.45 5.68 10.87
C GLU A 25 14.15 5.32 12.34
N GLN A 26 13.04 5.82 12.90
CA GLN A 26 12.68 5.68 14.31
C GLN A 26 11.62 4.59 14.55
N GLY A 27 10.89 4.17 13.52
CA GLY A 27 9.86 3.16 13.64
C GLY A 27 8.91 3.08 12.46
N ALA A 28 7.78 2.43 12.71
CA ALA A 28 6.72 2.22 11.73
C ALA A 28 5.36 2.58 12.32
N ALA A 29 4.47 3.07 11.46
CA ALA A 29 3.06 3.20 11.72
C ALA A 29 2.29 2.30 10.75
N GLU A 30 1.30 1.59 11.26
CA GLU A 30 0.43 0.71 10.49
C GLU A 30 -1.00 1.23 10.56
N LEU A 31 -1.69 1.22 9.43
CA LEU A 31 -3.10 1.57 9.32
C LEU A 31 -3.85 0.40 8.70
N ASN A 32 -4.80 -0.14 9.46
CA ASN A 32 -5.63 -1.28 9.06
C ASN A 32 -7.05 -0.82 8.76
N GLY A 33 -7.61 -1.26 7.64
CA GLY A 33 -8.98 -0.92 7.28
C GLY A 33 -9.46 -1.61 6.02
N ASP A 34 -10.75 -1.88 5.97
CA ASP A 34 -11.49 -2.30 4.78
C ASP A 34 -12.36 -1.17 4.20
N ASP A 35 -12.28 0.02 4.80
CA ASP A 35 -13.15 1.16 4.53
C ASP A 35 -12.37 2.38 4.00
N PHE A 36 -11.24 2.17 3.34
CA PHE A 36 -10.45 3.28 2.83
C PHE A 36 -11.07 3.96 1.60
N PHE A 37 -10.76 5.24 1.40
CA PHE A 37 -10.92 5.95 0.12
C PHE A 37 -9.81 6.97 -0.09
N VAL A 38 -9.57 7.31 -1.36
CA VAL A 38 -8.61 8.35 -1.76
C VAL A 38 -9.32 9.67 -2.02
N SER A 39 -8.77 10.74 -1.45
CA SER A 39 -9.08 12.14 -1.81
C SER A 39 -7.84 12.77 -2.43
N VAL A 40 -8.03 13.54 -3.50
CA VAL A 40 -6.93 14.10 -4.29
C VAL A 40 -7.00 15.62 -4.33
N SER A 41 -5.87 16.27 -4.13
CA SER A 41 -5.65 17.69 -4.36
C SER A 41 -4.47 17.91 -5.32
N ASP A 42 -4.09 19.15 -5.57
CA ASP A 42 -2.93 19.44 -6.42
C ASP A 42 -1.63 18.85 -5.86
N GLN A 43 -1.46 18.90 -4.54
CA GLN A 43 -0.21 18.51 -3.88
C GLN A 43 -0.28 17.16 -3.17
N TRP A 44 -1.47 16.73 -2.78
CA TRP A 44 -1.66 15.59 -1.88
C TRP A 44 -2.62 14.56 -2.44
N LEU A 45 -2.28 13.30 -2.22
CA LEU A 45 -3.18 12.17 -2.23
C LEU A 45 -3.37 11.77 -0.76
N THR A 46 -4.59 11.94 -0.26
CA THR A 46 -4.93 11.65 1.14
C THR A 46 -5.80 10.41 1.21
N ILE A 47 -5.40 9.43 2.04
CA ILE A 47 -6.15 8.20 2.28
C ILE A 47 -6.89 8.35 3.61
N TYR A 48 -8.21 8.24 3.55
CA TYR A 48 -9.13 8.37 4.69
C TYR A 48 -9.86 7.05 4.94
N HIS A 49 -10.29 6.84 6.19
CA HIS A 49 -11.37 5.90 6.50
C HIS A 49 -12.72 6.53 6.14
N LYS A 50 -13.64 5.73 5.60
CA LYS A 50 -15.03 6.13 5.36
C LYS A 50 -15.79 6.28 6.68
N ASN A 51 -15.56 5.38 7.64
CA ASN A 51 -16.26 5.36 8.92
C ASN A 51 -15.36 5.88 10.06
N ILE A 52 -15.63 7.07 10.56
CA ILE A 52 -14.84 7.73 11.62
C ILE A 52 -15.23 7.31 13.06
N ASP A 53 -15.97 6.22 13.20
CA ASP A 53 -16.62 5.82 14.47
C ASP A 53 -15.62 5.28 15.52
N ARG A 54 -14.40 4.94 15.12
CA ARG A 54 -13.33 4.45 16.01
C ARG A 54 -12.20 5.46 16.10
N LYS A 55 -11.47 5.48 17.22
CA LYS A 55 -10.33 6.40 17.42
C LYS A 55 -9.26 6.26 16.33
N GLU A 56 -9.00 5.03 15.89
CA GLU A 56 -8.04 4.71 14.81
C GLU A 56 -8.51 5.28 13.46
N SER A 57 -9.82 5.26 13.20
CA SER A 57 -10.43 5.80 11.97
C SER A 57 -10.35 7.33 11.82
N ARG A 58 -9.80 8.04 12.81
CA ARG A 58 -9.49 9.49 12.72
C ARG A 58 -8.12 9.74 12.08
N SER A 59 -7.28 8.73 12.02
CA SER A 59 -5.99 8.79 11.34
C SER A 59 -6.21 8.79 9.82
N HIS A 60 -5.31 9.45 9.11
CA HIS A 60 -5.32 9.50 7.66
C HIS A 60 -3.88 9.68 7.16
N ILE A 61 -3.63 9.27 5.93
CA ILE A 61 -2.29 9.27 5.34
C ILE A 61 -2.23 10.35 4.27
N HIS A 62 -1.21 11.20 4.32
CA HIS A 62 -0.91 12.15 3.26
C HIS A 62 0.29 11.68 2.47
N LEU A 63 0.10 11.45 1.18
CA LEU A 63 1.17 11.16 0.22
C LEU A 63 1.35 12.37 -0.69
N ARG A 64 2.57 12.86 -0.86
CA ARG A 64 2.82 13.94 -1.80
C ARG A 64 2.73 13.40 -3.22
N ARG A 65 1.96 14.08 -4.06
CA ARG A 65 1.73 13.64 -5.45
C ARG A 65 3.01 13.68 -6.28
N GLY A 66 3.20 12.66 -7.11
CA GLY A 66 4.40 12.48 -7.91
C GLY A 66 5.68 12.19 -7.09
N GLN A 67 5.59 11.98 -5.77
CA GLN A 67 6.76 11.63 -4.95
C GLN A 67 7.25 10.21 -5.25
N TYR A 68 6.33 9.25 -5.34
CA TYR A 68 6.68 7.86 -5.65
C TYR A 68 6.60 7.66 -7.16
N ILE A 69 7.71 7.21 -7.75
CA ILE A 69 7.85 7.02 -9.20
C ILE A 69 7.95 5.54 -9.58
N TYR A 70 8.20 4.69 -8.59
CA TYR A 70 8.42 3.26 -8.79
C TYR A 70 7.75 2.47 -7.67
N ALA A 71 7.13 1.36 -8.02
CA ALA A 71 6.64 0.39 -7.06
C ALA A 71 6.94 -1.04 -7.51
N GLU A 72 7.08 -1.93 -6.56
CA GLU A 72 7.28 -3.34 -6.84
C GLU A 72 6.69 -4.24 -5.76
N VAL A 73 6.33 -5.45 -6.17
CA VAL A 73 5.97 -6.52 -5.25
C VAL A 73 7.24 -7.03 -4.57
N THR A 74 7.22 -7.04 -3.23
CA THR A 74 8.24 -7.63 -2.37
C THR A 74 7.69 -8.91 -1.76
N GLU A 75 8.43 -10.00 -1.93
CA GLU A 75 8.10 -11.32 -1.39
C GLU A 75 9.16 -11.72 -0.38
N ASP A 76 8.70 -12.21 0.76
CA ASP A 76 9.52 -12.95 1.73
C ASP A 76 8.73 -14.22 2.07
N ALA A 77 9.41 -15.37 2.09
CA ALA A 77 8.80 -16.68 2.30
C ALA A 77 8.00 -16.75 3.61
N GLU A 78 8.39 -15.98 4.63
CA GLU A 78 7.75 -16.02 5.94
C GLU A 78 6.56 -15.06 6.09
N TYR A 79 6.48 -14.03 5.25
CA TYR A 79 5.58 -12.89 5.42
C TYR A 79 4.54 -12.77 4.29
N THR A 80 3.48 -12.01 4.57
CA THR A 80 2.53 -11.60 3.53
C THR A 80 3.24 -10.67 2.55
N PRO A 81 3.16 -10.90 1.23
CA PRO A 81 3.73 -9.99 0.24
C PRO A 81 3.16 -8.57 0.38
N PHE A 82 3.93 -7.59 -0.08
CA PHE A 82 3.49 -6.21 -0.11
C PHE A 82 4.03 -5.49 -1.33
N ILE A 83 3.42 -4.35 -1.66
CA ILE A 83 3.90 -3.44 -2.68
C ILE A 83 4.71 -2.35 -1.99
N ALA A 84 6.01 -2.31 -2.30
CA ALA A 84 6.96 -1.31 -1.85
C ALA A 84 6.93 -0.12 -2.81
N PHE A 85 6.82 1.10 -2.27
CA PHE A 85 6.84 2.33 -3.05
C PHE A 85 8.15 3.09 -2.83
N TRP A 86 8.69 3.61 -3.93
CA TRP A 86 10.02 4.22 -3.97
C TRP A 86 9.98 5.57 -4.70
N THR A 87 10.72 6.54 -4.16
CA THR A 87 10.95 7.84 -4.81
C THR A 87 12.03 7.75 -5.88
N LYS A 88 12.82 6.67 -5.87
CA LYS A 88 13.87 6.38 -6.83
C LYS A 88 13.87 4.92 -7.25
N LYS A 89 14.14 4.64 -8.52
CA LYS A 89 14.18 3.28 -9.06
C LYS A 89 15.35 2.45 -8.51
N ASP A 90 16.45 3.10 -8.11
CA ASP A 90 17.61 2.46 -7.49
C ASP A 90 17.41 2.13 -6.00
N LYS A 91 16.27 2.53 -5.42
CA LYS A 91 15.88 2.27 -4.02
C LYS A 91 16.87 2.85 -3.00
N SER A 92 17.63 3.87 -3.40
CA SER A 92 18.60 4.54 -2.53
C SER A 92 17.95 5.37 -1.42
N ASP A 93 16.62 5.52 -1.44
CA ASP A 93 15.78 6.17 -0.44
C ASP A 93 15.21 5.19 0.60
N ALA A 94 15.76 3.98 0.69
CA ALA A 94 15.43 3.04 1.75
C ALA A 94 15.73 3.61 3.15
N VAL A 95 14.89 3.26 4.12
CA VAL A 95 14.93 3.75 5.50
C VAL A 95 15.27 2.64 6.48
N GLY A 96 15.91 3.01 7.60
CA GLY A 96 16.31 2.08 8.67
C GLY A 96 17.56 1.25 8.34
N ALA A 97 18.07 0.54 9.35
CA ALA A 97 19.27 -0.29 9.23
C ALA A 97 19.11 -1.43 8.21
N ASP A 98 17.89 -1.96 8.11
CA ASP A 98 17.53 -3.08 7.24
C ASP A 98 17.05 -2.64 5.84
N LYS A 99 17.17 -1.34 5.50
CA LYS A 99 16.86 -0.77 4.18
C LYS A 99 15.45 -1.09 3.68
N HIS A 100 14.44 -0.76 4.48
CA HIS A 100 13.04 -0.90 4.09
C HIS A 100 12.54 0.26 3.22
N CYS A 101 11.47 0.06 2.45
CA CYS A 101 10.75 1.19 1.84
C CYS A 101 10.02 2.03 2.92
N GLY A 102 9.97 3.34 2.70
CA GLY A 102 9.25 4.26 3.59
C GLY A 102 7.73 4.16 3.50
N PHE A 103 7.19 3.60 2.41
CA PHE A 103 5.75 3.40 2.19
C PHE A 103 5.49 2.04 1.55
N ALA A 104 4.59 1.28 2.17
CA ALA A 104 4.19 -0.04 1.69
C ALA A 104 2.67 -0.26 1.82
N ILE A 105 2.10 -1.04 0.90
CA ILE A 105 0.72 -1.52 0.97
C ILE A 105 0.75 -3.04 0.90
N TYR A 106 0.27 -3.73 1.93
CA TYR A 106 0.30 -5.19 2.02
C TYR A 106 -0.82 -5.84 1.23
N PHE A 107 -0.59 -7.03 0.68
CA PHE A 107 -1.73 -7.84 0.24
C PHE A 107 -2.56 -8.29 1.45
N PRO A 108 -3.80 -8.75 1.24
CA PRO A 108 -4.59 -9.38 2.29
C PRO A 108 -3.78 -10.45 3.03
N PRO A 109 -3.87 -10.53 4.37
CA PRO A 109 -3.00 -11.40 5.16
C PRO A 109 -2.98 -12.84 4.64
N PHE A 110 -1.79 -13.40 4.42
CA PHE A 110 -1.67 -14.81 4.02
C PHE A 110 -1.87 -15.77 5.19
N TYR A 111 -1.77 -15.25 6.40
CA TYR A 111 -1.76 -16.04 7.61
C TYR A 111 -2.68 -15.40 8.64
N ASN A 112 -3.52 -16.22 9.27
CA ASN A 112 -4.18 -15.87 10.51
C ASN A 112 -3.29 -16.35 11.66
N TRP A 113 -2.96 -15.45 12.58
CA TRP A 113 -2.18 -15.73 13.78
C TRP A 113 -3.09 -15.75 14.99
N HIS A 114 -3.68 -16.90 15.28
CA HIS A 114 -4.53 -17.09 16.45
C HIS A 114 -3.83 -18.01 17.46
N LYS A 115 -3.61 -17.53 18.70
CA LYS A 115 -2.96 -18.30 19.79
C LYS A 115 -1.64 -18.98 19.36
N ASN A 116 -0.75 -18.22 18.73
CA ASN A 116 0.56 -18.69 18.23
C ASN A 116 0.50 -19.81 17.18
N ARG A 117 -0.65 -20.00 16.51
CA ARG A 117 -0.78 -20.91 15.37
C ARG A 117 -0.89 -20.10 14.09
N LYS A 118 0.03 -20.35 13.15
CA LYS A 118 0.01 -19.82 11.79
C LYS A 118 -0.94 -20.67 10.97
N THR A 119 -2.11 -20.15 10.61
CA THR A 119 -3.04 -20.82 9.69
C THR A 119 -3.03 -20.09 8.36
N VAL A 120 -2.81 -20.83 7.26
CA VAL A 120 -2.78 -20.28 5.91
C VAL A 120 -4.19 -19.87 5.48
N ILE A 121 -4.32 -18.68 4.90
CA ILE A 121 -5.54 -18.17 4.27
C ILE A 121 -5.40 -18.37 2.76
N ALA A 122 -5.75 -19.57 2.28
CA ALA A 122 -5.51 -19.99 0.89
C ALA A 122 -6.16 -19.06 -0.14
N GLN A 123 -7.33 -18.49 0.16
CA GLN A 123 -8.03 -17.54 -0.71
C GLN A 123 -7.19 -16.28 -0.99
N ASN A 124 -6.51 -15.75 0.03
CA ASN A 124 -5.68 -14.55 -0.11
C ASN A 124 -4.42 -14.84 -0.94
N GLN A 125 -3.86 -16.04 -0.81
CA GLN A 125 -2.75 -16.49 -1.64
C GLN A 125 -3.17 -16.64 -3.11
N GLN A 126 -4.33 -17.25 -3.38
CA GLN A 126 -4.87 -17.39 -4.74
C GLN A 126 -5.17 -16.02 -5.35
N PHE A 127 -5.78 -15.11 -4.59
CA PHE A 127 -6.01 -13.73 -5.00
C PHE A 127 -4.69 -13.05 -5.39
N TYR A 128 -3.66 -13.14 -4.56
CA TYR A 128 -2.35 -12.60 -4.86
C TYR A 128 -1.75 -13.18 -6.15
N GLN A 129 -1.77 -14.50 -6.33
CA GLN A 129 -1.23 -15.13 -7.53
C GLN A 129 -1.97 -14.69 -8.80
N ALA A 130 -3.30 -14.55 -8.73
CA ALA A 130 -4.11 -14.02 -9.82
C ALA A 130 -3.77 -12.56 -10.12
N TRP A 131 -3.68 -11.73 -9.07
CA TRP A 131 -3.32 -10.32 -9.19
C TRP A 131 -1.94 -10.14 -9.84
N VAL A 132 -0.93 -10.88 -9.37
CA VAL A 132 0.42 -10.79 -9.92
C VAL A 132 0.49 -11.32 -11.35
N THR A 133 -0.26 -12.36 -11.68
CA THR A 133 -0.39 -12.84 -13.07
C THR A 133 -0.98 -11.77 -13.98
N GLN A 134 -1.99 -11.05 -13.50
CA GLN A 134 -2.71 -10.05 -14.28
C GLN A 134 -1.95 -8.71 -14.42
N TYR A 135 -1.33 -8.25 -13.33
CA TYR A 135 -0.77 -6.89 -13.24
C TYR A 135 0.76 -6.86 -13.33
N GLY A 136 1.43 -7.98 -13.06
CA GLY A 136 2.88 -8.07 -12.97
C GLY A 136 3.39 -7.70 -11.57
N ARG A 137 4.71 -7.47 -11.48
CA ARG A 137 5.40 -7.23 -10.20
C ARG A 137 6.13 -5.88 -10.10
N GLN A 138 6.23 -5.14 -11.19
CA GLN A 138 7.05 -3.92 -11.26
C GLN A 138 6.32 -2.82 -12.03
N PHE A 139 6.23 -1.66 -11.39
CA PHE A 139 5.37 -0.57 -11.82
C PHE A 139 6.16 0.75 -11.88
N GLU A 140 5.98 1.47 -12.98
CA GLU A 140 6.36 2.88 -13.12
C GLU A 140 5.12 3.70 -12.81
N ILE A 141 5.20 4.54 -11.78
CA ILE A 141 4.08 5.35 -11.32
C ILE A 141 4.13 6.69 -12.05
N ILE A 142 3.04 7.03 -12.72
CA ILE A 142 2.84 8.32 -13.36
C ILE A 142 1.85 9.14 -12.54
N ARG A 143 2.05 10.46 -12.52
CA ARG A 143 1.15 11.38 -11.83
C ARG A 143 -0.23 11.34 -12.48
N GLY A 144 -1.26 11.13 -11.66
CA GLY A 144 -2.62 10.99 -12.16
C GLY A 144 -3.40 12.29 -12.32
N PRO A 145 -4.65 12.24 -12.80
CA PRO A 145 -5.50 13.42 -12.88
C PRO A 145 -5.97 13.84 -11.48
N LEU A 146 -6.51 15.06 -11.38
CA LEU A 146 -7.33 15.43 -10.23
C LEU A 146 -8.66 14.67 -10.33
N LEU A 147 -9.10 14.04 -9.24
CA LEU A 147 -10.46 13.51 -9.18
C LEU A 147 -11.45 14.65 -8.94
N PRO A 148 -12.67 14.59 -9.51
CA PRO A 148 -13.75 15.48 -9.13
C PRO A 148 -13.98 15.39 -7.63
N ARG A 149 -14.14 16.52 -6.94
CA ARG A 149 -14.52 16.52 -5.53
C ARG A 149 -15.90 15.88 -5.39
N THR A 150 -15.97 14.68 -4.83
CA THR A 150 -17.24 14.11 -4.38
C THR A 150 -17.54 14.72 -3.01
N ASN A 151 -18.53 15.61 -2.97
CA ASN A 151 -19.08 16.17 -1.73
C ASN A 151 -19.87 15.12 -0.95
#